data_AF-A0A6J4HW01-F1
#
_entry.id   AF-A0A6J4HW01-F1
#
_cell.length_a   1.000
_cell.length_b   1.000
_cell.length_c   1.000
_cell.angle_alpha   90.00
_cell.angle_beta   90.00
_cell.angle_gamma   90.00
#
_symmetry.space_group_name_H-M   'P 1'
#
loop_
_entity.id
_entity.type
_entity.pdbx_description
1 polymer ?
#
loop_
_entity_poly.entity_id
_entity_poly.type
_entity_poly.pdbx_seq_one_letter_code
_entity_poly.pdbx_strand_id
1 'polypeptide(L)'
;MRLFKRTLTPTLLLSEAGVLVEALESHLFPPGGQKPGAHVQEVRSPAGAAAIAVQFVHTLGTRFGDLQTFRLSYFHRAPGRDLFEEYLAVPYDRLQFAAAPIGPETLSPDQRRVLIELLSKSDPKAWEASEPFRNALRA
;
A
#
# COMPACT_ATOMS: atom_id res chain seq x y z
N MET A 1 2.51 34.22 -13.61
CA MET A 1 2.50 32.82 -14.11
C MET A 1 1.71 31.97 -13.14
N ARG A 2 0.57 31.40 -13.55
CA ARG A 2 -0.13 30.39 -12.73
C ARG A 2 0.64 29.09 -12.88
N LEU A 3 1.49 28.72 -11.90
CA LEU A 3 2.01 27.36 -11.83
C LEU A 3 0.82 26.43 -11.63
N PHE A 4 0.55 25.56 -12.60
CA PHE A 4 -0.38 24.45 -12.41
C PHE A 4 0.17 23.59 -11.26
N LYS A 5 -0.59 23.51 -10.16
CA LYS A 5 -0.24 22.64 -9.04
C LYS A 5 -0.33 21.20 -9.54
N ARG A 6 0.79 20.47 -9.56
CA ARG A 6 0.82 19.04 -9.86
C ARG A 6 0.24 18.30 -8.67
N THR A 7 -0.75 17.45 -8.93
CA THR A 7 -1.33 16.55 -7.95
C THR A 7 -0.92 15.13 -8.29
N LEU A 8 -0.37 14.42 -7.31
CA LEU A 8 0.01 13.03 -7.36
C LEU A 8 -0.91 12.21 -6.47
N THR A 9 -0.93 10.90 -6.70
CA THR A 9 -1.68 9.96 -5.87
C THR A 9 -0.76 8.82 -5.44
N PRO A 10 0.26 9.09 -4.59
CA PRO A 10 1.30 8.11 -4.33
C PRO A 10 0.78 6.88 -3.59
N THR A 11 1.42 5.74 -3.83
CA THR A 11 1.25 4.50 -3.05
C THR A 11 2.59 4.13 -2.43
N LEU A 12 2.65 4.06 -1.10
CA LEU A 12 3.82 3.58 -0.36
C LEU A 12 3.57 2.16 0.13
N LEU A 13 4.46 1.25 -0.20
CA LEU A 13 4.41 -0.15 0.23
C LEU A 13 5.37 -0.36 1.39
N LEU A 14 4.87 -0.79 2.54
CA LEU A 14 5.66 -1.02 3.75
C LEU A 14 5.60 -2.48 4.16
N SER A 15 6.73 -3.01 4.65
CA SER A 15 6.77 -4.31 5.31
C SER A 15 6.12 -4.25 6.70
N GLU A 16 5.93 -5.42 7.33
CA GLU A 16 5.44 -5.49 8.73
C GLU A 16 6.35 -4.74 9.70
N ALA A 17 7.67 -4.76 9.45
CA ALA A 17 8.68 -4.07 10.26
C ALA A 17 8.76 -2.56 10.00
N GLY A 18 7.88 -2.00 9.15
CA GLY A 18 7.88 -0.57 8.82
C GLY A 18 8.96 -0.14 7.83
N VAL A 19 9.61 -1.08 7.13
CA VAL A 19 10.56 -0.75 6.06
C VAL A 19 9.79 -0.38 4.79
N LEU A 20 10.10 0.76 4.19
CA LEU A 20 9.58 1.12 2.86
C LEU A 20 10.17 0.16 1.82
N VAL A 21 9.31 -0.66 1.22
CA VAL A 21 9.66 -1.63 0.18
C VAL A 21 9.67 -0.94 -1.18
N GLU A 22 8.64 -0.16 -1.48
CA GLU A 22 8.49 0.52 -2.77
C GLU A 22 7.61 1.76 -2.66
N ALA A 23 7.82 2.74 -3.54
CA ALA A 23 7.02 3.95 -3.66
C ALA A 23 6.61 4.17 -5.12
N LEU A 24 5.30 4.23 -5.37
CA LEU A 24 4.71 4.41 -6.69
C LEU A 24 4.05 5.80 -6.79
N GLU A 25 4.10 6.44 -7.95
CA GLU A 25 3.49 7.77 -8.15
C GLU A 25 1.95 7.73 -8.23
N SER A 26 1.38 6.57 -8.56
CA SER A 26 -0.06 6.37 -8.78
C SER A 26 -0.70 5.41 -7.78
N HIS A 27 -2.02 5.51 -7.63
CA HIS A 27 -2.80 4.55 -6.85
C HIS A 27 -2.70 3.15 -7.47
N LEU A 28 -2.47 2.16 -6.61
CA LEU A 28 -2.45 0.76 -7.00
C LEU A 28 -3.81 0.09 -6.74
N PHE A 29 -4.47 0.43 -5.63
CA PHE A 29 -5.72 -0.20 -5.19
C PHE A 29 -6.91 0.76 -5.25
N PRO A 30 -8.10 0.27 -5.62
CA PRO A 30 -9.33 1.05 -5.54
C PRO A 30 -9.79 1.21 -4.07
N PRO A 31 -10.68 2.17 -3.73
CA PRO A 31 -11.09 2.43 -2.35
C PRO A 31 -11.75 1.25 -1.62
N GLY A 32 -12.42 0.35 -2.35
CA GLY A 32 -13.00 -0.88 -1.80
C GLY A 32 -12.01 -2.03 -1.61
N GLY A 33 -10.73 -1.79 -1.92
CA GLY A 33 -9.69 -2.81 -1.98
C GLY A 33 -9.75 -3.69 -3.22
N GLN A 34 -8.82 -4.62 -3.29
CA GLN A 34 -8.69 -5.59 -4.36
C GLN A 34 -8.93 -6.99 -3.79
N LYS A 35 -9.94 -7.68 -4.29
CA LYS A 35 -10.23 -9.05 -3.85
C LYS A 35 -9.28 -10.05 -4.51
N PRO A 36 -8.99 -11.18 -3.84
CA PRO A 36 -8.31 -12.29 -4.49
C PRO A 36 -9.13 -12.83 -5.67
N GLY A 37 -8.43 -13.41 -6.66
CA GLY A 37 -9.08 -14.13 -7.75
C GLY A 37 -9.84 -15.38 -7.28
N ALA A 38 -10.63 -15.98 -8.17
CA ALA A 38 -11.26 -17.27 -7.88
C ALA A 38 -10.21 -18.39 -7.81
N HIS A 39 -10.45 -19.39 -6.96
CA HIS A 39 -9.57 -20.58 -6.81
C HIS A 39 -8.12 -20.25 -6.46
N VAL A 40 -7.94 -19.47 -5.39
CA VAL A 40 -6.61 -19.14 -4.86
C VAL A 40 -6.51 -19.56 -3.40
N GLN A 41 -5.29 -19.78 -2.93
CA GLN A 41 -4.99 -20.09 -1.54
C GLN A 41 -4.01 -19.05 -0.99
N GLU A 42 -4.34 -18.51 0.18
CA GLU A 42 -3.50 -17.54 0.87
C GLU A 42 -2.18 -18.19 1.31
N VAL A 43 -1.08 -17.48 1.13
CA VAL A 43 0.25 -17.89 1.56
C VAL A 43 0.82 -16.83 2.49
N ARG A 44 1.77 -17.28 3.31
CA ARG A 44 2.55 -16.36 4.12
C ARG A 44 3.32 -15.41 3.20
N SER A 45 3.28 -14.12 3.52
CA SER A 45 4.07 -13.10 2.85
C SER A 45 5.56 -13.48 2.85
N PRO A 46 6.26 -13.39 1.70
CA PRO A 46 7.69 -13.61 1.63
C PRO A 46 8.46 -12.67 2.59
N ALA A 47 9.65 -13.09 3.03
CA ALA A 47 10.49 -12.26 3.88
C ALA A 47 10.82 -10.93 3.17
N GLY A 48 10.56 -9.80 3.85
CA GLY A 48 10.79 -8.47 3.30
C GLY A 48 9.70 -7.96 2.35
N ALA A 49 8.65 -8.76 2.08
CA ALA A 49 7.54 -8.32 1.24
C ALA A 49 6.70 -7.22 1.92
N ALA A 50 5.98 -6.46 1.10
CA ALA A 50 5.07 -5.43 1.59
C ALA A 50 3.86 -6.08 2.28
N ALA A 51 3.54 -5.64 3.49
CA ALA A 51 2.36 -6.10 4.23
C ALA A 51 1.25 -5.04 4.26
N ILE A 52 1.63 -3.77 4.12
CA ILE A 52 0.71 -2.64 4.12
C ILE A 52 0.96 -1.77 2.90
N ALA A 53 -0.11 -1.25 2.30
CA ALA A 53 -0.05 -0.17 1.35
C ALA A 53 -0.72 1.09 1.92
N VAL A 54 -0.10 2.24 1.69
CA VAL A 54 -0.60 3.55 2.09
C VAL A 54 -0.73 4.41 0.86
N GLN A 55 -1.96 4.77 0.52
CA GLN A 55 -2.31 5.61 -0.60
C GLN A 55 -2.78 6.97 -0.10
N PHE A 56 -2.38 8.04 -0.78
CA PHE A 56 -2.81 9.39 -0.44
C PHE A 56 -2.75 10.30 -1.64
N VAL A 57 -3.42 11.44 -1.55
CA VAL A 57 -3.33 12.52 -2.53
C VAL A 57 -2.28 13.52 -2.07
N HIS A 58 -1.33 13.88 -2.93
CA HIS A 58 -0.34 14.90 -2.67
C HIS A 58 -0.45 16.02 -3.70
N THR A 59 -0.91 17.18 -3.26
CA THR A 59 -0.82 18.41 -4.06
C THR A 59 0.50 19.09 -3.73
N LEU A 60 1.47 19.02 -4.64
CA LEU A 60 2.85 19.45 -4.40
C LEU A 60 2.91 20.89 -3.85
N GLY A 61 3.68 21.07 -2.77
CA GLY A 61 3.87 22.33 -2.06
C GLY A 61 2.62 22.89 -1.39
N THR A 62 1.53 22.12 -1.33
CA THR A 62 0.22 22.56 -0.82
C THR A 62 -0.29 21.69 0.32
N ARG A 63 -0.57 20.40 0.08
CA ARG A 63 -1.14 19.50 1.11
C ARG A 63 -1.06 18.02 0.74
N PHE A 64 -1.13 17.18 1.77
CA PHE A 64 -1.47 15.77 1.73
C PHE A 64 -2.95 15.58 2.12
N GLY A 65 -3.63 14.63 1.52
CA GLY A 65 -5.05 14.35 1.77
C GLY A 65 -5.44 12.93 1.38
N ASP A 66 -6.71 12.57 1.63
CA ASP A 66 -7.33 11.32 1.18
C ASP A 66 -6.51 10.06 1.50
N LEU A 67 -6.07 9.94 2.76
CA LEU A 67 -5.33 8.80 3.27
C LEU A 67 -6.18 7.53 3.22
N GLN A 68 -5.66 6.50 2.55
CA GLN A 68 -6.23 5.16 2.50
C GLN A 68 -5.15 4.15 2.85
N THR A 69 -5.47 3.20 3.71
CA THR A 69 -4.54 2.14 4.11
C THR A 69 -5.13 0.79 3.75
N PHE A 70 -4.28 -0.12 3.31
CA PHE A 70 -4.67 -1.46 2.89
C PHE A 70 -3.75 -2.51 3.50
N ARG A 71 -4.33 -3.63 3.95
CA ARG A 71 -3.59 -4.83 4.31
C ARG A 71 -3.40 -5.69 3.07
N LEU A 72 -2.17 -6.07 2.81
CA LEU A 72 -1.80 -6.90 1.66
C LEU A 72 -1.78 -8.37 2.07
N SER A 73 -2.48 -9.19 1.30
CA SER A 73 -2.44 -10.64 1.40
C SER A 73 -1.95 -11.23 0.09
N TYR A 74 -1.17 -12.30 0.20
CA TYR A 74 -0.50 -12.96 -0.92
C TYR A 74 -1.19 -14.27 -1.20
N PHE A 75 -1.43 -14.56 -2.46
CA PHE A 75 -2.13 -15.76 -2.88
C PHE A 75 -1.37 -16.46 -3.99
N HIS A 76 -1.43 -17.79 -3.97
CA HIS A 76 -1.08 -18.61 -5.11
C HIS A 76 -2.35 -19.22 -5.70
N ARG A 77 -2.28 -19.66 -6.96
CA ARG A 77 -3.36 -20.42 -7.59
C ARG A 77 -3.55 -21.73 -6.81
N ALA A 78 -4.75 -21.99 -6.33
CA ALA A 78 -5.06 -23.26 -5.66
C ALA A 78 -5.07 -24.38 -6.71
N PRO A 79 -4.46 -25.55 -6.43
CA PRO A 79 -4.51 -26.68 -7.35
C PRO A 79 -5.97 -27.11 -7.56
N GLY A 80 -6.40 -27.07 -8.83
CA GLY A 80 -7.69 -27.60 -9.26
C GLY A 80 -7.70 -29.13 -9.20
N ARG A 81 -8.89 -29.70 -9.03
CA ARG A 81 -9.12 -31.09 -8.60
C ARG A 81 -8.59 -32.23 -9.47
N ASP A 82 -7.91 -32.03 -10.62
CA ASP A 82 -7.70 -33.16 -11.53
C ASP A 82 -6.53 -33.13 -12.54
N LEU A 83 -5.46 -32.34 -12.39
CA LEU A 83 -4.36 -32.42 -13.35
C LEU A 83 -2.99 -32.33 -12.68
N PHE A 84 -2.35 -33.50 -12.52
CA PHE A 84 -0.93 -33.65 -12.22
C PHE A 84 -0.04 -32.84 -13.20
N GLU A 85 -0.54 -32.59 -14.42
CA GLU A 85 0.09 -31.74 -15.43
C GLU A 85 0.01 -30.24 -15.11
N GLU A 86 -1.04 -29.75 -14.42
CA GLU A 86 -1.11 -28.35 -13.98
C GLU A 86 -0.17 -28.04 -12.81
N TYR A 87 0.18 -29.06 -12.00
CA TYR A 87 1.13 -28.94 -10.90
C TYR A 87 2.58 -28.65 -11.37
N LEU A 88 2.88 -28.98 -12.64
CA LEU A 88 4.19 -28.78 -13.26
C LEU A 88 4.22 -27.61 -14.25
N ALA A 89 3.06 -27.07 -14.66
CA ALA A 89 2.96 -26.18 -15.82
C ALA A 89 2.90 -24.67 -15.51
N VAL A 90 2.68 -24.26 -14.27
CA VAL A 90 2.69 -22.83 -13.91
C VAL A 90 3.82 -22.58 -12.92
N PRO A 91 4.84 -21.76 -13.26
CA PRO A 91 5.85 -21.44 -12.28
C PRO A 91 5.17 -20.80 -11.07
N TYR A 92 5.62 -21.17 -9.87
CA TYR A 92 5.28 -20.56 -8.58
C TYR A 92 5.49 -19.02 -8.56
N ASP A 93 5.96 -18.43 -9.67
CA ASP A 93 6.53 -17.09 -9.81
C ASP A 93 5.52 -15.95 -9.97
N ARG A 94 4.21 -16.19 -9.93
CA ARG A 94 3.22 -15.11 -9.98
C ARG A 94 2.28 -15.15 -8.78
N LEU A 95 2.80 -14.74 -7.63
CA LEU A 95 1.98 -14.40 -6.48
C LEU A 95 0.97 -13.32 -6.87
N GLN A 96 -0.30 -13.59 -6.57
CA GLN A 96 -1.36 -12.60 -6.68
C GLN A 96 -1.45 -11.82 -5.38
N PHE A 97 -1.80 -10.54 -5.49
CA PHE A 97 -2.02 -9.67 -4.36
C PHE A 97 -3.51 -9.40 -4.20
N ALA A 98 -3.98 -9.45 -2.96
CA ALA A 98 -5.23 -8.82 -2.55
C ALA A 98 -4.91 -7.68 -1.59
N ALA A 99 -5.76 -6.67 -1.59
CA ALA A 99 -5.65 -5.52 -0.72
C ALA A 99 -6.99 -5.34 0.00
N ALA A 100 -7.03 -5.57 1.31
CA ALA A 100 -8.20 -5.32 2.12
C ALA A 100 -8.13 -3.89 2.70
N PRO A 101 -9.14 -3.03 2.52
CA PRO A 101 -9.13 -1.71 3.12
C PRO A 101 -9.14 -1.86 4.65
N ILE A 102 -8.25 -1.13 5.29
CA ILE A 102 -8.12 -1.03 6.74
C ILE A 102 -8.11 0.45 7.11
N GLY A 103 -8.32 0.78 8.37
CA GLY A 103 -8.14 2.15 8.83
C GLY A 103 -6.69 2.45 9.20
N PRO A 104 -6.29 3.74 9.24
CA PRO A 104 -4.93 4.14 9.61
C PRO A 104 -4.57 3.76 11.06
N GLU A 105 -5.56 3.55 11.92
CA GLU A 105 -5.38 3.10 13.30
C GLU A 105 -4.69 1.73 13.40
N THR A 106 -4.77 0.93 12.33
CA THR A 106 -4.17 -0.41 12.29
C THR A 106 -2.67 -0.42 11.97
N LEU A 107 -2.09 0.74 11.62
CA LEU A 107 -0.65 0.88 11.38
C LEU A 107 0.15 0.70 12.67
N SER A 108 1.25 -0.05 12.60
CA SER A 108 2.16 -0.21 13.75
C SER A 108 2.85 1.11 14.10
N PRO A 109 3.33 1.28 15.35
CA PRO A 109 4.07 2.48 15.74
C PRO A 109 5.29 2.77 14.84
N ASP A 110 6.00 1.72 14.42
CA ASP A 110 7.16 1.85 13.54
C ASP A 110 6.75 2.30 12.12
N GLN A 111 5.69 1.73 11.55
CA GLN A 111 5.13 2.15 10.27
C GLN A 111 4.72 3.62 10.30
N ARG A 112 4.00 4.04 11.35
CA ARG A 112 3.60 5.44 11.54
C ARG A 112 4.81 6.35 11.63
N ARG A 113 5.82 6.00 12.41
CA ARG A 113 7.05 6.78 12.57
C ARG A 113 7.75 6.98 11.23
N VAL A 114 7.93 5.91 10.46
CA VAL A 114 8.58 5.96 9.14
C VAL A 114 7.79 6.83 8.17
N LEU A 115 6.47 6.67 8.11
CA LEU A 115 5.60 7.51 7.27
C LEU A 115 5.69 8.99 7.64
N ILE A 116 5.61 9.31 8.93
CA ILE A 116 5.72 10.69 9.44
C ILE A 116 7.08 11.28 9.07
N GLU A 117 8.17 10.53 9.28
CA GLU A 117 9.52 11.00 9.00
C GLU A 117 9.75 11.22 7.50
N LEU A 118 9.30 10.27 6.67
CA LEU A 118 9.44 10.36 5.21
C LEU A 118 8.63 11.53 4.65
N LEU A 119 7.36 11.65 5.02
CA LEU A 119 6.46 12.67 4.47
C LEU A 119 6.84 14.08 4.94
N SER A 120 7.20 14.25 6.21
CA SER A 120 7.63 15.54 6.75
C SER A 120 8.91 16.07 6.11
N LYS A 121 9.83 15.18 5.70
CA LYS A 121 11.06 15.57 4.99
C LYS A 121 10.84 15.75 3.49
N SER A 122 9.90 15.02 2.89
CA SER A 122 9.64 15.06 1.44
C SER A 122 9.05 16.40 0.96
N ASP A 123 8.08 16.94 1.70
CA ASP A 123 7.46 18.24 1.41
C ASP A 123 7.04 18.89 2.74
N PRO A 124 7.97 19.56 3.42
CA PRO A 124 7.72 20.14 4.74
C PRO A 124 6.56 21.14 4.75
N LYS A 125 6.39 21.88 3.65
CA LYS A 125 5.32 22.88 3.52
C LYS A 125 3.95 22.21 3.41
N ALA A 126 3.83 21.19 2.56
CA ALA A 126 2.59 20.43 2.48
C ALA A 126 2.30 19.70 3.79
N TRP A 127 3.33 19.16 4.45
CA TRP A 127 3.19 18.50 5.75
C TRP A 127 2.58 19.42 6.80
N GLU A 128 3.10 20.64 6.92
CA GLU A 128 2.60 21.63 7.88
C GLU A 128 1.14 22.04 7.62
N ALA A 129 0.76 22.15 6.36
CA ALA A 129 -0.60 22.53 5.95
C ALA A 129 -1.63 21.38 6.05
N SER A 130 -1.21 20.16 6.42
CA SER A 130 -2.06 18.95 6.34
C SER A 130 -2.43 18.38 7.71
N GLU A 131 -2.91 19.24 8.61
CA GLU A 131 -3.29 18.83 9.97
C GLU A 131 -4.24 17.61 10.03
N PRO A 132 -5.34 17.53 9.25
CA PRO A 132 -6.22 16.36 9.29
C PRO A 132 -5.52 15.06 8.90
N PHE A 133 -4.63 15.13 7.89
CA PHE A 133 -3.84 14.00 7.43
C PHE A 133 -2.85 13.52 8.50
N ARG A 134 -2.18 14.46 9.17
CA ARG A 134 -1.24 14.14 10.26
C ARG A 134 -1.95 13.54 11.46
N ASN A 135 -3.13 14.03 11.80
CA ASN A 135 -3.92 13.51 12.90
C ASN A 135 -4.39 12.07 12.60
N ALA A 136 -4.80 11.80 11.36
CA ALA A 136 -5.15 10.44 10.94
C ALA A 136 -3.98 9.45 11.06
N LEU A 137 -2.73 9.86 10.79
CA LEU A 137 -1.55 9.01 10.98
C LEU A 137 -1.12 8.84 12.44
N ARG A 138 -1.56 9.74 13.33
CA ARG A 138 -1.19 9.74 14.75
C ARG A 138 -2.20 9.03 15.64
N ALA A 139 -3.48 8.95 15.22
CA ALA A 139 -4.56 8.24 15.91
C ALA A 139 -4.29 6.73 15.92
#